data_AF-T0HLH6-F1
#
_entry.id   AF-T0HLH6-F1
#
_cell.length_a   1.000
_cell.length_b   1.000
_cell.length_c   1.000
_cell.angle_alpha   90.00
_cell.angle_beta   90.00
_cell.angle_gamma   90.00
#
_symmetry.space_group_name_H-M   'P 1'
#
loop_
_entity.id
_entity.type
_entity.pdbx_description
1 polymer ?
#
loop_
_entity_poly.entity_id
_entity_poly.type
_entity_poly.pdbx_seq_one_letter_code
_entity_poly.pdbx_strand_id
1 'polypeptide(L)'
;MQLKAARIVLAKDNCLVAIGGGTTWESGAFICDRGRAIVAGNDCMFSSNIVVRTSDGHGIWDKKTGRRLNLPADVSIGHHVWLGNGARVNKGATIGSGSIIGQCAIASGRLDDNCIYAGIPAKKVRESVHWTRDADLDELPLEWRDEINDPDSDVSPLETDIRSGVIGDIVVAARRRVGGMFQR
;
A
#
# COMPACT_ATOMS: atom_id res chain seq x y z
N MET A 1 13.44 14.93 0.85
CA MET A 1 13.35 13.46 0.73
C MET A 1 13.76 12.89 2.09
N GLN A 2 12.92 12.06 2.71
CA GLN A 2 13.19 11.47 4.02
C GLN A 2 13.15 9.95 3.89
N LEU A 3 14.33 9.33 3.81
CA LEU A 3 14.48 7.87 3.75
C LEU A 3 15.14 7.43 5.06
N LYS A 4 14.45 6.61 5.85
CA LYS A 4 14.99 6.16 7.16
C LYS A 4 15.79 4.87 7.02
N ALA A 5 15.12 3.75 6.74
CA ALA A 5 15.72 2.43 6.59
C ALA A 5 15.51 1.86 5.17
N ALA A 6 15.66 2.72 4.16
CA ALA A 6 15.55 2.35 2.76
C ALA A 6 16.81 1.62 2.28
N ARG A 7 16.64 0.49 1.60
CA ARG A 7 17.71 -0.24 0.91
C ARG A 7 17.51 -0.17 -0.59
N ILE A 8 18.53 0.25 -1.32
CA ILE A 8 18.55 0.20 -2.78
C ILE A 8 19.59 -0.83 -3.18
N VAL A 9 19.18 -1.84 -3.95
CA VAL A 9 20.03 -2.93 -4.40
C VAL A 9 20.06 -2.92 -5.93
N LEU A 10 21.23 -2.63 -6.48
CA LEU A 10 21.52 -2.76 -7.91
C LEU A 10 22.28 -4.09 -8.11
N ALA A 11 21.56 -5.16 -8.42
CA ALA A 11 22.09 -6.52 -8.38
C ALA A 11 22.97 -6.90 -9.59
N LYS A 12 22.86 -6.18 -10.71
CA LYS A 12 23.55 -6.42 -11.98
C LYS A 12 23.77 -5.09 -12.74
N ASP A 13 24.57 -5.16 -13.80
CA ASP A 13 24.89 -4.02 -14.67
C ASP A 13 23.64 -3.40 -15.29
N ASN A 14 23.74 -2.09 -15.59
CA ASN A 14 22.70 -1.27 -16.24
C ASN A 14 21.37 -1.17 -15.48
N CYS A 15 21.37 -1.40 -14.17
CA CYS A 15 20.21 -1.15 -13.33
C CYS A 15 20.07 0.34 -12.98
N LEU A 16 18.84 0.85 -13.00
CA LEU A 16 18.52 2.22 -12.61
C LEU A 16 17.48 2.22 -11.49
N VAL A 17 17.71 3.02 -10.45
CA VAL A 17 16.69 3.35 -9.46
C VAL A 17 16.59 4.87 -9.36
N ALA A 18 15.40 5.40 -9.61
CA ALA A 18 15.10 6.83 -9.50
C ALA A 18 13.92 7.04 -8.56
N ILE A 19 14.06 7.97 -7.62
CA ILE A 19 13.03 8.31 -6.63
C ILE A 19 12.84 9.83 -6.67
N GLY A 20 11.61 10.27 -6.92
CA GLY A 20 11.26 11.69 -7.01
C GLY A 20 11.37 12.44 -5.68
N GLY A 21 11.43 13.76 -5.78
CA GLY A 21 11.49 14.68 -4.63
C GLY A 21 10.24 14.62 -3.77
N GLY A 22 10.35 14.97 -2.49
CA GLY A 22 9.22 14.92 -1.54
C GLY A 22 8.83 13.51 -1.07
N THR A 23 9.31 12.45 -1.73
CA THR A 23 9.02 11.08 -1.31
C THR A 23 9.59 10.77 0.08
N THR A 24 8.78 10.11 0.90
CA THR A 24 9.16 9.59 2.23
C THR A 24 9.17 8.06 2.20
N TRP A 25 10.09 7.46 2.94
CA TRP A 25 10.20 6.01 3.03
C TRP A 25 10.68 5.54 4.40
N GLU A 26 9.83 4.78 5.10
CA GLU A 26 10.14 4.25 6.43
C GLU A 26 11.15 3.08 6.36
N SER A 27 10.81 1.96 5.72
CA SER A 27 11.75 0.85 5.56
C SER A 27 11.43 -0.06 4.38
N GLY A 28 12.44 -0.78 3.88
CA GLY A 28 12.22 -1.72 2.79
C GLY A 28 13.40 -1.86 1.83
N ALA A 29 13.14 -2.48 0.68
CA ALA A 29 14.11 -2.62 -0.39
C ALA A 29 13.54 -2.41 -1.79
N PHE A 30 14.23 -1.61 -2.60
CA PHE A 30 14.09 -1.58 -4.05
C PHE A 30 15.22 -2.43 -4.62
N ILE A 31 14.86 -3.53 -5.28
CA ILE A 31 15.80 -4.52 -5.80
C ILE A 31 15.72 -4.52 -7.31
N CYS A 32 16.64 -3.78 -7.93
CA CYS A 32 16.75 -3.67 -9.37
C CYS A 32 17.80 -4.65 -9.89
N ASP A 33 17.38 -5.56 -10.75
CA ASP A 33 18.18 -6.62 -11.35
C ASP A 33 18.04 -6.63 -12.87
N ARG A 34 19.02 -7.23 -13.57
CA ARG A 34 19.06 -7.52 -15.01
C ARG A 34 18.83 -6.31 -15.94
N GLY A 35 19.51 -5.19 -15.66
CA GLY A 35 19.50 -4.03 -16.55
C GLY A 35 18.11 -3.43 -16.76
N ARG A 36 17.31 -3.41 -15.68
CA ARG A 36 15.96 -2.83 -15.63
C ARG A 36 15.98 -1.51 -14.86
N ALA A 37 14.82 -0.87 -14.75
CA ALA A 37 14.61 0.31 -13.93
C ALA A 37 13.50 0.13 -12.89
N ILE A 38 13.68 0.76 -11.73
CA ILE A 38 12.60 1.11 -10.80
C ILE A 38 12.53 2.63 -10.75
N VAL A 39 11.39 3.20 -11.15
CA VAL A 39 11.17 4.64 -11.13
C VAL A 39 9.98 4.94 -10.24
N ALA A 40 10.17 5.80 -9.26
CA ALA A 40 9.12 6.35 -8.41
C ALA A 40 9.02 7.86 -8.57
N GLY A 41 7.79 8.36 -8.71
CA GLY A 41 7.51 9.79 -8.85
C GLY A 41 7.77 10.60 -7.58
N ASN A 42 7.37 11.85 -7.64
CA ASN A 42 7.44 12.80 -6.54
C ASN A 42 6.37 12.53 -5.47
N ASP A 43 6.63 12.96 -4.25
CA ASP A 43 5.69 12.96 -3.12
C ASP A 43 5.02 11.60 -2.81
N CYS A 44 5.73 10.51 -3.04
CA CYS A 44 5.22 9.21 -2.60
C CYS A 44 5.35 9.05 -1.08
N MET A 45 4.53 8.17 -0.52
CA MET A 45 4.61 7.74 0.87
C MET A 45 4.80 6.23 0.93
N PHE A 46 6.01 5.80 1.26
CA PHE A 46 6.34 4.39 1.39
C PHE A 46 6.42 4.04 2.88
N SER A 47 5.50 3.19 3.33
CA SER A 47 5.46 2.75 4.73
C SER A 47 6.62 1.80 5.06
N SER A 48 6.51 1.06 6.15
CA SER A 48 7.53 0.10 6.57
C SER A 48 7.44 -1.19 5.76
N ASN A 49 8.57 -1.87 5.63
CA ASN A 49 8.71 -3.16 4.99
C ASN A 49 8.26 -3.18 3.53
N ILE A 50 8.49 -2.14 2.74
CA ILE A 50 8.16 -2.14 1.31
C ILE A 50 9.17 -2.98 0.53
N VAL A 51 8.71 -3.79 -0.44
CA VAL A 51 9.63 -4.46 -1.37
C VAL A 51 9.17 -4.27 -2.81
N VAL A 52 10.08 -3.75 -3.63
CA VAL A 52 9.90 -3.58 -5.08
C VAL A 52 10.97 -4.36 -5.82
N ARG A 53 10.62 -5.15 -6.83
CA ARG A 53 11.58 -5.98 -7.57
C ARG A 53 11.33 -5.95 -9.08
N THR A 54 12.40 -5.95 -9.88
CA THR A 54 12.33 -6.07 -11.35
C THR A 54 12.52 -7.50 -11.89
N SER A 55 12.76 -8.47 -11.00
CA SER A 55 13.10 -9.86 -11.35
C SER A 55 12.68 -10.83 -10.24
N ASP A 56 12.33 -12.06 -10.61
CA ASP A 56 12.00 -13.15 -9.68
C ASP A 56 13.27 -13.82 -9.08
N GLY A 57 14.45 -13.44 -9.55
CA GLY A 57 15.75 -13.99 -9.11
C GLY A 57 16.12 -15.34 -9.75
N HIS A 58 15.13 -16.17 -10.07
CA HIS A 58 15.32 -17.48 -10.70
C HIS A 58 14.53 -17.62 -12.00
N GLY A 59 14.98 -18.50 -12.90
CA GLY A 59 14.34 -18.71 -14.19
C GLY A 59 13.16 -19.70 -14.12
N ILE A 60 12.03 -19.32 -14.69
CA ILE A 60 10.88 -20.19 -14.96
C ILE A 60 10.88 -20.47 -16.46
N TRP A 61 10.86 -21.73 -16.84
CA TRP A 61 11.02 -22.18 -18.22
C TRP A 61 9.84 -23.02 -18.65
N ASP A 62 9.34 -22.76 -19.86
CA ASP A 62 8.35 -23.63 -20.47
C ASP A 62 9.01 -24.95 -20.89
N LYS A 63 8.48 -26.05 -20.36
CA LYS A 63 9.08 -27.38 -20.56
C LYS A 63 9.00 -27.87 -22.02
N LYS A 64 8.02 -27.40 -22.79
CA LYS A 64 7.80 -27.86 -24.17
C LYS A 64 8.67 -27.13 -25.18
N THR A 65 8.78 -25.81 -25.02
CA THR A 65 9.46 -24.90 -25.95
C THR A 65 10.87 -24.54 -25.51
N GLY A 66 11.22 -24.78 -24.24
CA GLY A 66 12.49 -24.33 -23.65
C GLY A 66 12.57 -22.82 -23.45
N ARG A 67 11.48 -22.08 -23.67
CA ARG A 67 11.46 -20.62 -23.55
C ARG A 67 11.40 -20.17 -22.09
N ARG A 68 12.17 -19.14 -21.74
CA ARG A 68 12.03 -18.47 -20.43
C ARG A 68 10.74 -17.67 -20.36
N LEU A 69 9.94 -17.90 -19.32
CA LEU A 69 8.61 -17.31 -19.13
C LEU A 69 8.62 -16.04 -18.28
N ASN A 70 9.57 -15.92 -17.35
CA ASN A 70 9.61 -14.84 -16.37
C ASN A 70 10.75 -13.85 -16.63
N LEU A 71 10.69 -13.20 -17.79
CA LEU A 71 11.64 -12.14 -18.11
C LEU A 71 11.55 -11.01 -17.08
N PRO A 72 12.68 -10.37 -16.75
CA PRO A 72 12.69 -9.19 -15.89
C PRO A 72 11.95 -8.04 -16.60
N ALA A 73 11.34 -7.15 -15.82
CA ALA A 73 10.59 -6.02 -16.35
C ALA A 73 10.72 -4.82 -15.42
N ASP A 74 10.64 -3.63 -16.00
CA ASP A 74 10.72 -2.37 -15.25
C ASP A 74 9.54 -2.22 -14.31
N VAL A 75 9.70 -1.38 -13.29
CA VAL A 75 8.63 -0.99 -12.38
C VAL A 75 8.50 0.53 -12.42
N SER A 76 7.28 1.01 -12.64
CA SER A 76 6.95 2.43 -12.61
C SER A 76 5.92 2.70 -11.52
N ILE A 77 6.23 3.66 -10.65
CA ILE A 77 5.36 4.16 -9.59
C ILE A 77 5.13 5.64 -9.87
N GLY A 78 3.88 6.05 -10.06
CA GLY A 78 3.48 7.42 -10.37
C GLY A 78 3.81 8.41 -9.25
N HIS A 79 3.30 9.63 -9.41
CA HIS A 79 3.43 10.66 -8.39
C HIS A 79 2.42 10.43 -7.27
N HIS A 80 2.77 10.82 -6.04
CA HIS A 80 1.84 10.83 -4.93
C HIS A 80 1.19 9.45 -4.71
N VAL A 81 1.99 8.39 -4.74
CA VAL A 81 1.54 7.02 -4.46
C VAL A 81 1.79 6.67 -3.01
N TRP A 82 0.79 6.07 -2.36
CA TRP A 82 0.95 5.50 -1.02
C TRP A 82 1.13 3.98 -1.11
N LEU A 83 2.30 3.48 -0.71
CA LEU A 83 2.52 2.06 -0.46
C LEU A 83 2.33 1.77 1.03
N GLY A 84 1.24 1.07 1.36
CA GLY A 84 0.90 0.63 2.70
C GLY A 84 1.93 -0.34 3.27
N ASN A 85 1.93 -0.47 4.60
CA ASN A 85 2.89 -1.30 5.33
C ASN A 85 3.00 -2.71 4.72
N GLY A 86 4.20 -3.22 4.49
CA GLY A 86 4.39 -4.57 3.96
C GLY A 86 3.96 -4.78 2.50
N ALA A 87 3.52 -3.74 1.78
CA ALA A 87 3.14 -3.88 0.38
C ALA A 87 4.33 -4.35 -0.48
N ARG A 88 3.99 -5.06 -1.57
CA ARG A 88 4.94 -5.60 -2.55
C ARG A 88 4.59 -5.10 -3.94
N VAL A 89 5.61 -4.76 -4.72
CA VAL A 89 5.45 -4.39 -6.14
C VAL A 89 6.32 -5.31 -6.99
N ASN A 90 5.67 -6.11 -7.81
CA ASN A 90 6.33 -7.08 -8.68
C ASN A 90 6.80 -6.46 -9.99
N LYS A 91 7.74 -7.15 -10.65
CA LYS A 91 8.27 -6.78 -11.97
C LYS A 91 7.14 -6.52 -12.96
N GLY A 92 7.29 -5.49 -13.79
CA GLY A 92 6.31 -5.10 -14.80
C GLY A 92 5.10 -4.34 -14.25
N ALA A 93 5.07 -4.01 -12.95
CA ALA A 93 4.01 -3.20 -12.39
C ALA A 93 4.14 -1.72 -12.84
N THR A 94 3.01 -1.12 -13.21
CA THR A 94 2.85 0.32 -13.42
C THR A 94 1.74 0.80 -12.51
N ILE A 95 2.08 1.59 -11.49
CA ILE A 95 1.12 2.12 -10.52
C ILE A 95 0.81 3.56 -10.87
N GLY A 96 -0.47 3.84 -11.11
CA GLY A 96 -0.96 5.18 -11.39
C GLY A 96 -0.74 6.18 -10.26
N SER A 97 -0.71 7.47 -10.60
CA SER A 97 -0.50 8.55 -9.64
C SER A 97 -1.70 8.69 -8.70
N GLY A 98 -1.47 9.13 -7.45
CA GLY A 98 -2.54 9.29 -6.45
C GLY A 98 -3.08 7.98 -5.87
N SER A 99 -2.61 6.82 -6.34
CA SER A 99 -3.13 5.53 -5.93
C SER A 99 -2.55 5.02 -4.61
N ILE A 100 -3.35 4.19 -3.92
CA ILE A 100 -3.01 3.57 -2.65
C ILE A 100 -2.92 2.06 -2.84
N ILE A 101 -1.78 1.49 -2.48
CA ILE A 101 -1.58 0.05 -2.37
C ILE A 101 -1.72 -0.33 -0.90
N GLY A 102 -2.79 -1.05 -0.56
CA GLY A 102 -3.13 -1.41 0.81
C GLY A 102 -2.05 -2.22 1.52
N GLN A 103 -2.13 -2.27 2.84
CA GLN A 103 -1.21 -3.04 3.69
C GLN A 103 -1.12 -4.50 3.21
N CYS A 104 0.11 -5.01 3.13
CA CYS A 104 0.45 -6.37 2.69
C CYS A 104 -0.03 -6.76 1.27
N ALA A 105 -0.54 -5.82 0.47
CA ALA A 105 -1.00 -6.12 -0.88
C ALA A 105 0.16 -6.41 -1.86
N ILE A 106 -0.09 -7.23 -2.88
CA ILE A 106 0.88 -7.51 -3.95
C ILE A 106 0.41 -6.89 -5.26
N ALA A 107 1.01 -5.74 -5.61
CA ALA A 107 0.75 -5.03 -6.86
C ALA A 107 1.50 -5.69 -8.03
N SER A 108 0.80 -5.90 -9.14
CA SER A 108 1.33 -6.51 -10.37
C SER A 108 0.55 -6.00 -11.57
N GLY A 109 1.22 -5.81 -12.71
CA GLY A 109 0.57 -5.31 -13.94
C GLY A 109 0.24 -3.81 -13.88
N ARG A 110 -0.76 -3.39 -14.66
CA ARG A 110 -1.18 -1.98 -14.74
C ARG A 110 -2.25 -1.70 -13.69
N LEU A 111 -2.01 -0.67 -12.87
CA LEU A 111 -2.90 -0.14 -11.87
C LEU A 111 -3.17 1.33 -12.22
N ASP A 112 -4.44 1.74 -12.19
CA ASP A 112 -4.91 3.04 -12.62
C ASP A 112 -4.60 4.13 -11.58
N ASP A 113 -4.75 5.38 -11.99
CA ASP A 113 -4.59 6.57 -11.14
C ASP A 113 -5.74 6.67 -10.12
N ASN A 114 -5.49 7.33 -8.98
CA ASN A 114 -6.49 7.71 -7.98
C ASN A 114 -7.40 6.54 -7.53
N CYS A 115 -6.80 5.37 -7.31
CA CYS A 115 -7.50 4.15 -6.94
C CYS A 115 -6.90 3.50 -5.69
N ILE A 116 -7.73 2.76 -4.94
CA ILE A 116 -7.29 1.87 -3.86
C ILE A 116 -7.18 0.45 -4.41
N TYR A 117 -6.03 -0.19 -4.21
CA TYR A 117 -5.79 -1.59 -4.52
C TYR A 117 -5.43 -2.37 -3.26
N ALA A 118 -6.07 -3.51 -3.00
CA ALA A 118 -5.78 -4.35 -1.83
C ALA A 118 -5.82 -5.85 -2.17
N GLY A 119 -5.18 -6.67 -1.33
CA GLY A 119 -5.19 -8.13 -1.44
C GLY A 119 -3.99 -8.74 -2.17
N ILE A 120 -4.01 -10.06 -2.31
CA ILE A 120 -2.96 -10.87 -2.94
C ILE A 120 -3.59 -11.85 -3.95
N PRO A 121 -3.51 -11.60 -5.26
CA PRO A 121 -2.97 -10.39 -5.90
C PRO A 121 -3.85 -9.15 -5.62
N ALA A 122 -3.27 -7.96 -5.67
CA ALA A 122 -4.00 -6.73 -5.41
C ALA A 122 -5.10 -6.52 -6.46
N LYS A 123 -6.32 -6.24 -6.00
CA LYS A 123 -7.49 -5.90 -6.81
C LYS A 123 -7.96 -4.50 -6.47
N LYS A 124 -8.51 -3.82 -7.47
CA LYS A 124 -9.11 -2.51 -7.31
C LYS A 124 -10.30 -2.62 -6.36
N VAL A 125 -10.27 -1.84 -5.29
CA VAL A 125 -11.33 -1.77 -4.25
C VAL A 125 -12.17 -0.52 -4.44
N ARG A 126 -11.53 0.59 -4.80
CA ARG A 126 -12.18 1.89 -4.94
C ARG A 126 -11.49 2.72 -6.01
N GLU A 127 -12.26 3.56 -6.68
CA GLU A 127 -11.81 4.55 -7.66
C GLU A 127 -12.13 5.96 -7.18
N SER A 128 -11.55 6.96 -7.84
CA SER A 128 -11.79 8.38 -7.57
C SER A 128 -11.49 8.77 -6.13
N VAL A 129 -10.32 8.35 -5.64
CA VAL A 129 -9.84 8.68 -4.29
C VAL A 129 -8.67 9.66 -4.34
N HIS A 130 -8.47 10.36 -3.24
CA HIS A 130 -7.27 11.12 -2.93
C HIS A 130 -6.83 10.77 -1.50
N TRP A 131 -5.55 10.94 -1.17
CA TRP A 131 -5.02 10.70 0.16
C TRP A 131 -4.15 11.88 0.61
N THR A 132 -4.19 12.20 1.90
CA THR A 132 -3.37 13.23 2.53
C THR A 132 -2.38 12.61 3.51
N ARG A 133 -1.34 13.36 3.89
CA ARG A 133 -0.41 12.94 4.95
C ARG A 133 -0.98 13.18 6.34
N ASP A 134 -1.90 14.14 6.46
CA ASP A 134 -2.50 14.53 7.72
C ASP A 134 -3.59 13.54 8.13
N ALA A 135 -3.49 13.04 9.35
CA ALA A 135 -4.47 12.16 9.97
C ALA A 135 -5.53 12.94 10.76
N ASP A 136 -5.39 14.27 10.85
CA ASP A 136 -6.27 15.12 11.64
C ASP A 136 -7.66 15.19 10.99
N LEU A 137 -8.57 14.42 11.56
CA LEU A 137 -10.01 14.50 11.29
C LEU A 137 -10.56 15.88 11.70
N ASP A 138 -9.77 16.68 12.40
CA ASP A 138 -10.17 17.97 12.91
C ASP A 138 -10.30 19.07 11.85
N GLU A 139 -9.81 18.80 10.64
CA GLU A 139 -9.96 19.70 9.50
C GLU A 139 -11.06 19.25 8.54
N LEU A 140 -11.73 18.13 8.83
CA LEU A 140 -12.89 17.72 8.04
C LEU A 140 -14.03 18.73 8.22
N PRO A 141 -14.80 18.99 7.14
CA PRO A 141 -16.07 19.72 7.25
C PRO A 141 -16.91 19.13 8.37
N LEU A 142 -17.56 19.99 9.17
CA LEU A 142 -18.31 19.56 10.36
C LEU A 142 -19.33 18.48 10.02
N GLU A 143 -19.96 18.58 8.86
CA GLU A 143 -20.93 17.60 8.34
C GLU A 143 -20.38 16.18 8.21
N TRP A 144 -19.08 15.98 8.03
CA TRP A 144 -18.46 14.64 7.90
C TRP A 144 -17.91 14.11 9.23
N ARG A 145 -17.72 15.00 10.22
CA ARG A 145 -17.32 14.60 11.59
C ARG A 145 -18.47 13.97 12.36
N ASP A 146 -19.69 14.40 12.07
CA ASP A 146 -20.90 13.85 12.68
C ASP A 146 -21.12 12.40 12.23
N GLU A 147 -20.83 12.05 10.97
CA GLU A 147 -20.92 10.65 10.47
C GLU A 147 -19.92 9.69 11.12
N ILE A 148 -18.71 10.17 11.47
CA ILE A 148 -17.67 9.36 12.13
C ILE A 148 -18.01 9.10 13.60
N ASN A 149 -18.71 10.03 14.24
CA ASN A 149 -19.12 9.93 15.64
C ASN A 149 -20.59 9.52 15.82
N ASP A 150 -21.31 9.23 14.72
CA ASP A 150 -22.69 8.78 14.77
C ASP A 150 -22.74 7.34 15.33
N PRO A 151 -23.32 7.13 16.52
CA PRO A 151 -23.48 5.79 17.09
C PRO A 151 -24.38 4.87 16.24
N ASP A 152 -25.16 5.43 15.33
CA ASP A 152 -26.04 4.73 14.38
C ASP A 152 -25.44 4.61 12.96
N SER A 153 -24.18 5.06 12.76
CA SER A 153 -23.44 4.78 11.52
C SER A 153 -23.42 3.27 11.25
N ASP A 154 -23.69 2.87 10.00
CA ASP A 154 -23.94 1.47 9.63
C ASP A 154 -22.68 0.60 9.78
N VAL A 155 -22.46 0.11 11.00
CA VAL A 155 -21.42 -0.87 11.38
C VAL A 155 -21.88 -2.31 11.18
N SER A 156 -23.01 -2.54 10.50
CA SER A 156 -23.56 -3.89 10.25
C SER A 156 -22.55 -4.91 9.68
N PRO A 157 -21.53 -4.53 8.86
CA PRO A 157 -20.50 -5.46 8.40
C PRO A 157 -19.51 -5.89 9.51
N LEU A 158 -19.29 -5.05 10.53
CA LEU A 158 -18.41 -5.34 11.67
C LEU A 158 -19.15 -6.09 12.78
N GLU A 159 -20.45 -5.84 12.97
CA GLU A 159 -21.24 -6.52 13.99
C GLU A 159 -21.44 -8.01 13.72
N THR A 160 -21.50 -8.41 12.45
CA THR A 160 -21.69 -9.82 12.08
C THR A 160 -20.48 -10.68 12.44
N ASP A 161 -19.25 -10.12 12.37
CA ASP A 161 -18.02 -10.82 12.76
C ASP A 161 -17.82 -10.83 14.29
N ILE A 162 -18.13 -9.72 14.98
CA ILE A 162 -17.93 -9.58 16.43
C ILE A 162 -18.83 -10.51 17.25
N ARG A 163 -20.01 -10.87 16.74
CA ARG A 163 -20.96 -11.75 17.43
C ARG A 163 -20.54 -13.23 17.44
N SER A 164 -19.45 -13.61 16.74
CA SER A 164 -18.87 -14.94 16.83
C SER A 164 -17.78 -15.06 17.90
N GLY A 165 -18.20 -15.16 19.18
CA GLY A 165 -17.31 -15.56 20.29
C GLY A 165 -16.73 -14.44 21.15
N VAL A 166 -15.71 -14.80 21.94
CA VAL A 166 -15.10 -14.06 23.09
C VAL A 166 -14.78 -12.57 22.84
N ILE A 167 -14.69 -12.15 21.57
CA ILE A 167 -14.39 -10.78 21.15
C ILE A 167 -15.58 -9.83 21.44
N GLY A 168 -16.82 -10.30 21.35
CA GLY A 168 -18.02 -9.48 21.61
C GLY A 168 -18.06 -8.92 23.03
N ASP A 169 -17.69 -9.71 24.03
CA ASP A 169 -17.70 -9.30 25.43
C ASP A 169 -16.61 -8.25 25.75
N ILE A 170 -15.48 -8.32 25.07
CA ILE A 170 -14.35 -7.39 25.25
C ILE A 170 -14.68 -6.00 24.69
N VAL A 171 -15.32 -5.95 23.51
CA VAL A 171 -15.72 -4.67 22.87
C VAL A 171 -16.77 -3.94 23.70
N VAL A 172 -17.75 -4.66 24.25
CA VAL A 172 -18.77 -4.09 25.16
C VAL A 172 -18.14 -3.59 26.46
N ALA A 173 -17.17 -4.33 27.03
CA ALA A 173 -16.46 -3.91 28.23
C ALA A 173 -15.58 -2.66 28.01
N ALA A 174 -14.95 -2.53 26.83
CA ALA A 174 -14.14 -1.36 26.49
C ALA A 174 -14.99 -0.08 26.37
N ARG A 175 -16.17 -0.16 25.73
CA ARG A 175 -17.09 0.99 25.58
C ARG A 175 -17.61 1.51 26.93
N ARG A 176 -17.85 0.64 27.91
CA ARG A 176 -18.28 1.03 29.27
C ARG A 176 -17.19 1.75 30.08
N ARG A 177 -15.91 1.50 29.81
CA ARG A 177 -14.80 2.20 30.49
C ARG A 177 -14.57 3.61 29.95
N VAL A 178 -14.75 3.82 28.65
CA VAL A 178 -14.54 5.14 28.04
C VAL A 178 -15.69 6.11 28.38
N GLY A 179 -16.94 5.62 28.45
CA GLY A 179 -18.10 6.43 28.83
C GLY A 179 -18.07 6.96 30.28
N GLY A 180 -17.32 6.33 31.18
CA GLY A 180 -17.18 6.77 32.58
C GLY A 180 -16.10 7.85 32.81
N MET A 181 -15.26 8.14 31.82
CA MET A 181 -14.13 9.06 31.95
C MET A 181 -14.48 10.52 31.61
N PHE A 182 -15.65 10.77 31.00
CA PHE A 182 -16.10 12.10 30.58
C PHE A 182 -17.26 12.69 31.42
N GLN A 183 -17.58 12.09 32.57
CA GLN A 183 -18.47 12.69 33.56
C GLN A 183 -17.71 13.02 34.85
N ARG A 184 -16.93 14.10 34.85
CA ARG A 184 -16.62 14.95 36.02
C ARG A 184 -16.35 16.37 35.57
#